data_AF-A0A537YI36-F1
#
_entry.id   AF-A0A537YI36-F1
#
_cell.length_a   1.000
_cell.length_b   1.000
_cell.length_c   1.000
_cell.angle_alpha   90.00
_cell.angle_beta   90.00
_cell.angle_gamma   90.00
#
_symmetry.space_group_name_H-M   'P 1'
#
loop_
_entity.id
_entity.type
_entity.pdbx_description
1 polymer ?
#
loop_
_entity_poly.entity_id
_entity_poly.type
_entity_poly.pdbx_seq_one_letter_code
_entity_poly.pdbx_strand_id
1 'polypeptide(L)' 'MAEDFEVGERVEIAEIRDGEIPDDALGARGTIQWVTPGFAGERGYVEVVLDDGRVFQFQNKELRRI' A
#
# COMPACT_ATOMS: atom_id res chain seq x y z
N MET A 1 4.74 -14.38 -6.76
CA MET A 1 5.92 -13.67 -6.24
C MET A 1 5.37 -12.46 -5.52
N ALA A 2 5.76 -12.22 -4.26
CA ALA A 2 5.37 -10.98 -3.60
C ALA A 2 6.15 -9.85 -4.29
N GLU A 3 5.47 -8.80 -4.74
CA GLU A 3 6.17 -7.61 -5.24
C GLU A 3 6.82 -6.92 -4.05
N ASP A 4 8.13 -6.71 -4.10
CA ASP A 4 8.84 -5.93 -3.10
C ASP A 4 8.73 -4.45 -3.48
N PHE A 5 8.21 -3.67 -2.55
CA PHE A 5 8.07 -2.23 -2.66
C PHE A 5 9.12 -1.51 -1.81
N GLU A 6 9.50 -0.32 -2.23
CA GLU A 6 10.51 0.52 -1.58
C GLU A 6 9.90 1.84 -1.08
N VAL A 7 10.50 2.41 -0.03
CA VAL A 7 10.12 3.73 0.48
C VAL A 7 10.41 4.79 -0.59
N GLY A 8 9.45 5.67 -0.83
CA GLY A 8 9.49 6.72 -1.85
C GLY A 8 8.85 6.32 -3.18
N GLU A 9 8.47 5.05 -3.37
CA GLU A 9 7.80 4.61 -4.59
C GLU A 9 6.37 5.16 -4.69
N ARG A 10 5.96 5.44 -5.93
CA ARG A 10 4.60 5.83 -6.27
C ARG A 10 3.76 4.60 -6.60
N VAL A 11 2.59 4.53 -6.01
CA VAL A 11 1.65 3.42 -6.18
C VAL A 11 0.24 3.92 -6.38
N GLU A 12 -0.57 3.08 -7.03
CA GLU A 12 -2.02 3.20 -7.11
C GLU A 12 -2.67 2.07 -6.31
N ILE A 13 -3.74 2.37 -5.58
CA ILE A 13 -4.50 1.38 -4.83
C ILE A 13 -5.36 0.58 -5.81
N ALA A 14 -5.02 -0.69 -6.00
CA ALA A 14 -5.66 -1.56 -6.99
C ALA A 14 -6.78 -2.42 -6.39
N GLU A 15 -6.65 -2.79 -5.11
CA GLU A 15 -7.64 -3.57 -4.38
C GLU A 15 -7.77 -3.04 -2.94
N ILE A 16 -8.96 -3.13 -2.37
CA ILE A 16 -9.23 -2.78 -0.96
C ILE A 16 -9.93 -3.94 -0.28
N ARG A 17 -9.67 -4.13 1.02
CA ARG A 17 -10.43 -5.05 1.85
C ARG A 17 -11.56 -4.34 2.55
N ASP A 18 -12.65 -5.09 2.69
CA ASP A 18 -13.82 -4.66 3.42
C ASP A 18 -13.47 -4.38 4.90
N GLY A 19 -13.75 -3.17 5.37
CA GLY A 19 -13.81 -2.83 6.80
C GLY A 19 -12.70 -1.93 7.38
N GLU A 20 -11.55 -1.76 6.72
CA GLU A 20 -10.43 -0.94 7.26
C GLU A 20 -10.04 0.25 6.38
N ILE A 21 -10.26 0.14 5.06
CA ILE A 21 -9.89 1.17 4.09
C ILE A 21 -11.17 1.67 3.42
N PRO A 22 -11.37 3.00 3.31
CA PRO A 22 -12.57 3.53 2.71
C PRO A 22 -12.60 3.27 1.20
N ASP A 23 -13.80 3.05 0.65
CA ASP A 23 -13.98 2.72 -0.78
C ASP A 23 -13.41 3.77 -1.73
N ASP A 24 -13.36 5.03 -1.28
CA ASP A 24 -12.83 6.15 -2.06
C ASP A 24 -11.29 6.12 -2.21
N ALA A 25 -10.60 5.27 -1.44
CA ALA A 25 -9.17 5.04 -1.62
C ALA A 25 -8.88 4.14 -2.84
N LEU A 26 -9.86 3.41 -3.37
CA LEU A 26 -9.66 2.57 -4.55
C LEU A 26 -9.37 3.44 -5.79
N GLY A 27 -8.26 3.15 -6.47
CA GLY A 27 -7.75 3.97 -7.58
C GLY A 27 -7.07 5.27 -7.14
N ALA A 28 -7.00 5.54 -5.82
CA ALA A 28 -6.20 6.65 -5.32
C ALA A 28 -4.71 6.37 -5.52
N ARG A 29 -3.92 7.44 -5.56
CA ARG A 29 -2.47 7.38 -5.72
C ARG A 29 -1.80 7.87 -4.46
N GLY A 30 -0.62 7.35 -4.21
CA GLY A 30 0.15 7.71 -3.05
C GLY A 30 1.62 7.35 -3.17
N THR A 31 2.34 7.64 -2.10
CA THR A 31 3.76 7.37 -1.96
C THR A 31 3.98 6.46 -0.76
N ILE A 32 4.80 5.43 -0.93
CA ILE A 32 5.18 4.54 0.16
C ILE A 32 6.08 5.32 1.11
N GLN A 33 5.68 5.43 2.37
CA GLN A 33 6.50 6.07 3.40
C GLN A 33 7.21 5.08 4.32
N TRP A 34 6.67 3.86 4.43
CA TRP A 34 7.24 2.83 5.28
C TRP A 34 7.01 1.44 4.69
N VAL A 35 8.00 0.56 4.83
CA VAL A 35 7.91 -0.84 4.45
C VAL A 35 8.12 -1.66 5.71
N THR A 36 7.16 -2.52 6.06
CA THR A 36 7.30 -3.37 7.23
C THR A 36 8.39 -4.41 6.98
N PRO A 37 9.48 -4.45 7.78
CA PRO A 37 10.52 -5.44 7.61
C PRO A 37 9.92 -6.83 7.89
N GLY A 38 9.78 -7.64 6.84
CA GLY A 38 9.15 -8.96 6.95
C GLY A 38 9.93 -9.88 7.88
N PHE A 39 9.32 -10.32 8.98
CA PHE A 39 9.78 -11.49 9.70
C PHE A 39 9.26 -12.73 8.95
N ALA A 40 10.14 -13.71 8.74
CA ALA A 40 9.94 -14.93 7.96
C ALA A 40 8.47 -15.36 7.71
N GLY A 41 7.95 -15.01 6.53
CA GLY A 41 6.67 -15.53 6.03
C GLY A 41 5.44 -14.63 6.22
N GLU A 42 5.56 -13.47 6.86
CA GLU A 42 4.45 -12.51 6.92
C GLU A 42 4.30 -11.73 5.61
N ARG A 43 3.04 -11.56 5.20
CA ARG A 43 2.64 -10.79 4.01
C ARG A 43 3.19 -9.37 4.18
N GLY A 44 4.10 -8.93 3.30
CA GLY A 44 4.65 -7.58 3.33
C GLY A 44 3.53 -6.55 3.33
N TYR A 45 3.45 -5.78 4.39
CA TYR A 45 2.61 -4.60 4.47
C TYR A 45 3.50 -3.38 4.22
N VAL A 46 2.93 -2.37 3.60
CA VAL A 46 3.54 -1.06 3.40
C VAL A 46 2.57 0.02 3.81
N GLU A 47 3.12 1.14 4.25
CA GLU A 47 2.36 2.33 4.60
C GLU A 47 2.43 3.31 3.44
N VAL A 48 1.26 3.72 2.94
CA VAL A 48 1.13 4.62 1.81
C VAL A 48 0.49 5.92 2.29
N VAL A 49 1.14 7.03 1.98
CA VAL A 49 0.56 8.37 2.07
C VAL A 49 -0.15 8.65 0.76
N LEU A 50 -1.47 8.73 0.78
CA LEU A 50 -2.27 9.13 -0.37
C LEU A 50 -2.04 10.61 -0.70
N ASP A 51 -2.32 11.00 -1.95
CA ASP A 51 -2.16 12.38 -2.43
C ASP A 51 -3.04 13.41 -1.69
N ASP A 52 -4.09 12.95 -1.00
CA ASP A 52 -4.93 13.78 -0.13
C ASP A 52 -4.40 13.92 1.32
N GLY A 53 -3.26 13.32 1.61
CA GLY A 53 -2.59 13.37 2.91
C GLY A 53 -3.04 12.30 3.91
N ARG A 54 -3.99 11.42 3.56
CA ARG A 54 -4.36 10.28 4.41
C ARG A 54 -3.29 9.20 4.34
N VAL A 55 -3.15 8.45 5.43
CA VAL A 55 -2.15 7.39 5.55
C VAL A 55 -2.87 6.08 5.85
N PHE A 56 -2.59 5.05 5.04
CA PHE A 56 -3.16 3.73 5.22
C PHE A 56 -2.10 2.65 5.01
N GLN A 57 -2.32 1.50 5.66
CA GLN A 57 -1.50 0.32 5.47
C GLN A 57 -2.14 -0.58 4.42
N PHE A 58 -1.34 -1.02 3.45
CA PHE A 58 -1.77 -1.91 2.38
C PHE A 58 -0.85 -3.13 2.32
N GLN A 59 -1.37 -4.25 1.86
CA GLN A 59 -0.54 -5.36 1.43
C GLN A 59 0.03 -5.09 0.06
N ASN A 60 1.19 -5.67 -0.25
CA ASN A 60 1.80 -5.50 -1.56
C ASN A 60 0.86 -5.87 -2.71
N LYS A 61 -0.01 -6.89 -2.55
CA LYS A 61 -0.99 -7.28 -3.59
C LYS A 61 -2.13 -6.27 -3.81
N GLU A 62 -2.34 -5.34 -2.88
CA GLU A 62 -3.40 -4.31 -2.96
C GLU A 62 -2.92 -3.08 -3.73
N LEU A 63 -1.65 -3.06 -4.12
CA LEU A 63 -0.99 -1.94 -4.75
C LEU A 63 -0.52 -2.29 -6.15
N ARG A 64 -0.47 -1.26 -6.99
CA ARG A 64 0.11 -1.33 -8.33
C ARG A 64 1.14 -0.21 -8.49
N ARG A 65 2.35 -0.58 -8.94
CA ARG A 65 3.40 0.38 -9.32
C ARG A 65 2.99 1.16 -10.57
N ILE A 66 3.28 2.47 -10.60
CA ILE A 66 2.96 3.39 -11.70
C ILE A 66 4.15 4.22 -12.15
#